data_AF-A0A1R2BYT2-F1
#
_entry.id   AF-A0A1R2BYT2-F1
#
_cell.length_a   1.000
_cell.length_b   1.000
_cell.length_c   1.000
_cell.angle_alpha   90.00
_cell.angle_beta   90.00
_cell.angle_gamma   90.00
#
_symmetry.space_group_name_H-M   'P 1'
#
loop_
_entity.id
_entity.type
_entity.pdbx_description
1 polymer ?
#
loop_
_entity_poly.entity_id
_entity_poly.type
_entity_poly.pdbx_seq_one_letter_code
_entity_poly.pdbx_strand_id
1 'polypeptide(L)'
;MNPFISIQECLDQGLGNFIFIYCSTLFQQPSGYISGSFLLSIEDNSPKFISTIRALEIPEGKSIVVYDSGDYTLSSKAFWGFRAAGFEHVRLLLRIVSIPTGVEIITGAPPHIKKSSSPYLPFNNEIALTKEDLESKKTFYQQLVQINYLAFDIVDSNGGLLPSSELMNLLQNSGIKFTSSRASIVFGKKACLGGIVLNYVTGRSVAVVLDDVSKPETIDRPKSRSNSTDEDKYQSGISGYTVTVDEGVSLASKRKVVRNKDTALCSNCLIM
;
A
#
# COMPACT_ATOMS: atom_id res chain seq x y z
N MET A 1 -1.78 -11.11 7.46
CA MET A 1 -0.50 -11.87 7.39
C MET A 1 0.63 -10.88 7.54
N ASN A 2 1.63 -11.14 8.39
CA ASN A 2 2.78 -10.24 8.55
C ASN A 2 3.53 -10.15 7.20
N PRO A 3 3.72 -8.96 6.60
CA PRO A 3 4.48 -8.84 5.37
C PRO A 3 5.99 -8.81 5.62
N PHE A 4 6.44 -8.69 6.87
CA PHE A 4 7.85 -8.67 7.24
C PHE A 4 8.30 -10.03 7.75
N ILE A 5 9.59 -10.33 7.60
CA ILE A 5 10.22 -11.53 8.15
C ILE A 5 11.67 -11.21 8.52
N SER A 6 12.15 -11.70 9.66
CA SER A 6 13.57 -11.66 9.99
C SER A 6 14.33 -12.82 9.36
N ILE A 7 15.65 -12.67 9.19
CA ILE A 7 16.48 -13.78 8.70
C ILE A 7 16.53 -14.95 9.70
N GLN A 8 16.41 -14.68 11.01
CA GLN A 8 16.31 -15.70 12.04
C GLN A 8 15.03 -16.53 11.87
N GLU A 9 13.88 -15.88 11.65
CA GLU A 9 12.63 -16.59 11.37
C GLU A 9 12.72 -17.48 10.12
N CYS A 10 13.40 -17.01 9.07
CA CYS A 10 13.66 -17.84 7.88
C CYS A 10 14.51 -19.06 8.21
N LEU A 11 15.51 -18.90 9.08
CA LEU A 11 16.39 -19.99 9.52
C LEU A 11 15.61 -21.02 10.36
N ASP A 12 14.80 -20.55 11.32
CA ASP A 12 13.99 -21.39 12.21
C ASP A 12 12.94 -22.20 11.42
N GLN A 13 12.40 -21.61 10.35
CA GLN A 13 11.48 -22.28 9.43
C GLN A 13 12.18 -23.12 8.36
N GLY A 14 13.51 -23.05 8.27
CA GLY A 14 14.32 -23.69 7.24
C GLY A 14 14.45 -22.84 5.97
N LEU A 15 15.68 -22.40 5.68
CA LEU A 15 16.00 -21.54 4.53
C LEU A 15 15.54 -22.12 3.18
N GLY A 16 15.47 -23.44 3.06
CA GLY A 16 15.01 -24.14 1.85
C GLY A 16 13.56 -23.86 1.46
N ASN A 17 12.72 -23.38 2.39
CA ASN A 17 11.32 -23.03 2.16
C ASN A 17 11.12 -21.66 1.51
N PHE A 18 12.21 -20.90 1.34
CA PHE A 18 12.20 -19.55 0.81
C PHE A 18 12.95 -19.43 -0.50
N ILE A 19 12.55 -18.44 -1.29
CA ILE A 19 13.30 -17.92 -2.43
C ILE A 19 13.72 -16.51 -2.06
N PHE A 20 15.01 -16.31 -1.83
CA PHE A 20 15.57 -15.01 -1.53
C PHE A 20 15.85 -14.25 -2.83
N ILE A 21 15.39 -13.01 -2.89
CA ILE A 21 15.56 -12.13 -4.06
C ILE A 21 16.19 -10.82 -3.59
N TYR A 22 17.44 -10.63 -3.97
CA TYR A 22 18.15 -9.37 -3.80
C TYR A 22 17.66 -8.39 -4.87
N CYS A 23 17.15 -7.23 -4.45
CA CYS A 23 16.68 -6.16 -5.31
C CYS A 23 17.75 -5.08 -5.43
N SER A 24 18.17 -4.79 -6.67
CA SER A 24 19.15 -3.72 -6.94
C SER A 24 18.79 -2.92 -8.19
N THR A 25 19.36 -1.73 -8.35
CA THR A 25 19.34 -1.03 -9.63
C THR A 25 20.35 -1.65 -10.59
N LEU A 26 20.27 -1.34 -11.89
CA LEU A 26 21.22 -1.84 -12.89
C LEU A 26 22.66 -1.36 -12.65
N PHE A 27 22.84 -0.22 -11.96
CA PHE A 27 24.14 0.44 -11.78
C PHE A 27 24.79 0.14 -10.43
N GLN A 28 24.02 -0.38 -9.48
CA GLN A 28 24.52 -0.70 -8.14
C GLN A 28 24.68 -2.22 -8.02
N GLN A 29 25.92 -2.67 -7.96
CA GLN A 29 26.22 -4.07 -7.67
C GLN A 29 26.23 -4.30 -6.16
N PRO A 30 25.60 -5.38 -5.65
CA PRO A 30 25.68 -5.72 -4.24
C PRO A 30 27.10 -6.15 -3.88
N SER A 31 27.54 -5.77 -2.68
CA SER A 31 28.83 -6.19 -2.12
C SER A 31 28.78 -7.63 -1.58
N GLY A 32 27.60 -8.08 -1.14
CA GLY A 32 27.34 -9.46 -0.77
C GLY A 32 25.84 -9.75 -0.69
N TYR A 33 25.50 -11.04 -0.64
CA TYR A 33 24.13 -11.53 -0.66
C TYR A 33 23.99 -12.83 0.15
N ILE A 34 22.76 -13.15 0.57
CA ILE A 34 22.47 -14.40 1.28
C ILE A 34 22.64 -15.56 0.31
N SER A 35 23.41 -16.58 0.70
CA SER A 35 23.65 -17.77 -0.12
C SER A 35 22.34 -18.35 -0.69
N GLY A 36 22.33 -18.63 -1.98
CA GLY A 36 21.14 -19.11 -2.70
C GLY A 36 20.14 -18.04 -3.16
N SER A 37 20.45 -16.75 -2.99
CA SER A 37 19.60 -15.66 -3.51
C SER A 37 19.73 -15.48 -5.02
N PHE A 38 18.70 -14.87 -5.61
CA PHE A 38 18.70 -14.38 -6.98
C PHE A 38 18.72 -12.85 -7.04
N LEU A 39 19.28 -12.29 -8.11
CA LEU A 39 19.27 -10.86 -8.38
C LEU A 39 18.06 -10.47 -9.23
N LEU A 40 17.26 -9.52 -8.73
CA LEU A 40 16.24 -8.81 -9.49
C LEU A 40 16.66 -7.36 -9.68
N SER A 41 16.91 -6.97 -10.93
CA SER A 41 17.12 -5.57 -11.29
C SER A 41 15.78 -4.83 -11.33
N ILE A 42 15.66 -3.80 -10.49
CA ILE A 42 14.47 -2.97 -10.39
C ILE A 42 14.61 -1.77 -11.33
N GLU A 43 13.68 -1.69 -12.28
CA GLU A 43 13.57 -0.58 -13.23
C GLU A 43 12.79 0.58 -12.59
N ASP A 44 13.26 1.81 -12.83
CA ASP A 44 12.54 3.02 -12.39
C ASP A 44 11.22 3.18 -13.15
N ASN A 45 11.26 2.91 -14.47
CA ASN A 45 10.08 2.95 -15.33
C ASN A 45 9.10 1.82 -14.99
N SER A 46 7.91 2.17 -14.50
CA SER A 46 6.91 1.18 -14.05
C SER A 46 6.46 0.21 -15.14
N PRO A 47 6.15 0.62 -16.40
CA PRO A 47 5.85 -0.33 -17.47
C PRO A 47 6.95 -1.39 -17.71
N LYS A 48 8.23 -1.00 -17.71
CA LYS A 48 9.37 -1.93 -17.86
C LYS A 48 9.51 -2.85 -16.64
N PHE A 49 9.32 -2.31 -15.44
CA PHE A 49 9.32 -3.08 -14.20
C PHE A 49 8.20 -4.13 -14.21
N ILE A 50 6.98 -3.74 -14.55
CA ILE A 50 5.82 -4.64 -14.64
C ILE A 50 6.08 -5.74 -15.67
N SER A 51 6.58 -5.39 -16.85
CA SER A 51 6.94 -6.38 -17.89
C SER A 51 8.00 -7.37 -17.38
N THR A 52 9.01 -6.88 -16.65
CA THR A 52 10.04 -7.72 -16.02
C THR A 52 9.43 -8.69 -15.01
N ILE A 53 8.62 -8.19 -14.07
CA ILE A 53 7.94 -9.03 -13.07
C ILE A 53 7.11 -10.11 -13.76
N ARG A 54 6.37 -9.74 -14.81
CA ARG A 54 5.48 -10.66 -15.53
C ARG A 54 6.22 -11.75 -16.32
N ALA A 55 7.51 -11.56 -16.58
CA ALA A 55 8.37 -12.53 -17.26
C ALA A 55 9.19 -13.39 -16.29
N LEU A 56 9.06 -13.22 -14.97
CA LEU A 56 9.87 -13.96 -14.01
C LEU A 56 9.47 -15.43 -13.91
N GLU A 57 10.45 -16.32 -14.02
CA GLU A 57 10.29 -17.75 -13.79
C GLU A 57 10.60 -18.08 -12.32
N ILE A 58 9.56 -18.04 -11.48
CA ILE A 58 9.67 -18.33 -10.04
C ILE A 58 9.27 -19.78 -9.77
N PRO A 59 10.12 -20.59 -9.11
CA PRO A 59 9.74 -21.92 -8.64
C PRO A 59 8.50 -21.88 -7.74
N GLU A 60 7.54 -22.76 -8.01
CA GLU A 60 6.32 -22.88 -7.20
C GLU A 60 6.61 -23.50 -5.81
N GLY A 61 5.69 -23.29 -4.87
CA GLY A 61 5.70 -23.97 -3.57
C GLY A 61 6.62 -23.37 -2.50
N LYS A 62 7.33 -22.27 -2.79
CA LYS A 62 8.18 -21.54 -1.83
C LYS A 62 7.67 -20.14 -1.54
N SER A 63 7.97 -19.63 -0.36
CA SER A 63 7.70 -18.22 -0.01
C SER A 63 8.77 -17.31 -0.60
N ILE A 64 8.37 -16.18 -1.19
CA ILE A 64 9.30 -15.19 -1.76
C ILE A 64 9.71 -14.22 -0.66
N VAL A 65 11.01 -14.03 -0.48
CA VAL A 65 11.59 -13.04 0.44
C VAL A 65 12.40 -12.04 -0.37
N VAL A 66 11.92 -10.80 -0.46
CA VAL A 66 12.61 -9.70 -1.15
C VAL A 66 13.39 -8.86 -0.16
N TYR A 67 14.59 -8.43 -0.55
CA TYR A 67 15.45 -7.60 0.28
C TYR A 67 16.40 -6.76 -0.59
N ASP A 68 16.95 -5.70 -0.03
CA ASP A 68 17.95 -4.83 -0.67
C ASP A 68 19.06 -4.52 0.34
N SER A 69 19.84 -3.46 0.11
CA SER A 69 20.92 -3.04 1.01
C SER A 69 20.44 -2.55 2.39
N GLY A 70 19.14 -2.56 2.67
CA GLY A 70 18.56 -2.27 3.98
C GLY A 70 17.84 -0.94 4.10
N ASP A 71 17.63 -0.22 2.99
CA ASP A 71 16.84 1.02 2.93
C ASP A 71 15.38 0.76 2.50
N TYR A 72 15.10 -0.49 2.10
CA TYR A 72 13.82 -1.02 1.65
C TYR A 72 13.24 -0.35 0.41
N THR A 73 13.98 0.52 -0.28
CA THR A 73 13.44 1.30 -1.40
C THR A 73 13.07 0.38 -2.56
N LEU A 74 13.98 -0.54 -2.91
CA LEU A 74 13.83 -1.41 -4.08
C LEU A 74 13.03 -2.67 -3.75
N SER A 75 13.31 -3.25 -2.59
CA SER A 75 12.64 -4.45 -2.12
C SER A 75 11.16 -4.22 -1.83
N SER A 76 10.76 -3.05 -1.34
CA SER A 76 9.33 -2.73 -1.17
C SER A 76 8.60 -2.57 -2.50
N LYS A 77 9.25 -2.03 -3.54
CA LYS A 77 8.67 -1.99 -4.91
C LYS A 77 8.50 -3.40 -5.47
N ALA A 78 9.52 -4.25 -5.31
CA ALA A 78 9.46 -5.65 -5.70
C ALA A 78 8.35 -6.42 -4.97
N PHE A 79 8.17 -6.20 -3.67
CA PHE A 79 7.08 -6.78 -2.87
C PHE A 79 5.72 -6.56 -3.54
N TRP A 80 5.40 -5.31 -3.89
CA TRP A 80 4.14 -4.99 -4.56
C TRP A 80 4.04 -5.58 -5.97
N GLY A 81 5.16 -5.62 -6.71
CA GLY A 81 5.22 -6.29 -8.01
C GLY A 81 4.86 -7.76 -7.93
N PHE A 82 5.47 -8.53 -7.01
CA PHE A 82 5.15 -9.94 -6.82
C PHE A 82 3.71 -10.15 -6.34
N ARG A 83 3.24 -9.33 -5.39
CA ARG A 83 1.83 -9.40 -4.93
C ARG A 83 0.85 -9.14 -6.07
N ALA A 84 1.13 -8.15 -6.92
CA ALA A 84 0.32 -7.86 -8.10
C ALA A 84 0.39 -8.98 -9.15
N ALA A 85 1.52 -9.71 -9.24
CA ALA A 85 1.67 -10.87 -10.11
C ALA A 85 0.98 -12.15 -9.60
N GLY A 86 0.26 -12.08 -8.48
CA GLY A 86 -0.52 -13.19 -7.93
C GLY A 86 0.21 -14.04 -6.89
N PHE A 87 1.45 -13.70 -6.51
CA PHE A 87 2.15 -14.42 -5.45
C PHE A 87 1.59 -14.04 -4.08
N GLU A 88 1.02 -15.01 -3.37
CA GLU A 88 0.40 -14.75 -2.07
C GLU A 88 1.43 -14.70 -0.93
N HIS A 89 2.45 -15.55 -0.96
CA HIS A 89 3.45 -15.68 0.10
C HIS A 89 4.70 -14.85 -0.20
N VAL A 90 4.54 -13.52 -0.24
CA VAL A 90 5.65 -12.57 -0.37
C VAL A 90 5.93 -11.93 0.98
N ARG A 91 7.22 -11.74 1.29
CA ARG A 91 7.72 -11.08 2.51
C ARG A 91 8.85 -10.12 2.18
N LEU A 92 8.93 -9.05 2.96
CA LEU A 92 10.06 -8.13 3.00
C LEU A 92 11.01 -8.58 4.12
N LEU A 93 12.28 -8.83 3.80
CA LEU A 93 13.28 -9.15 4.81
C LEU A 93 13.60 -7.90 5.64
N LEU A 94 13.57 -8.03 6.96
CA LEU A 94 14.03 -6.98 7.86
C LEU A 94 15.55 -6.83 7.77
N ARG A 95 16.05 -5.60 7.99
CA ARG A 95 17.47 -5.29 7.98
C ARG A 95 18.24 -6.25 8.90
N ILE A 96 19.25 -6.90 8.35
CA ILE A 96 20.12 -7.81 9.08
C ILE A 96 21.11 -6.97 9.90
N VAL A 97 20.91 -6.90 11.21
CA VAL A 97 21.83 -6.22 12.15
C VAL A 97 23.01 -7.12 12.52
N SER A 98 22.76 -8.42 12.64
CA SER A 98 23.79 -9.45 12.84
C SER A 98 23.44 -10.68 12.01
N ILE A 99 24.45 -11.33 11.43
CA ILE A 99 24.26 -12.53 10.62
C ILE A 99 24.15 -13.73 11.57
N PRO A 100 23.01 -14.45 11.60
CA PRO A 100 22.88 -15.63 12.45
C PRO A 100 23.82 -16.76 12.04
N THR A 101 24.20 -17.60 13.01
CA THR A 101 24.91 -18.86 12.71
C THR A 101 24.08 -19.73 11.77
N GLY A 102 24.69 -20.22 10.69
CA GLY A 102 24.00 -21.03 9.68
C GLY A 102 23.48 -20.23 8.48
N VAL A 103 23.60 -18.91 8.50
CA VAL A 103 23.39 -18.05 7.33
C VAL A 103 24.73 -17.67 6.73
N GLU A 104 24.94 -18.01 5.47
CA GLU A 104 26.15 -17.66 4.73
C GLU A 104 25.90 -16.44 3.85
N ILE A 105 26.84 -15.48 3.88
CA ILE A 105 26.87 -14.33 2.97
C ILE A 105 27.97 -14.56 1.94
N ILE A 106 27.60 -14.56 0.66
CA ILE A 106 28.53 -14.68 -0.46
C ILE A 106 28.88 -13.28 -0.97
N THR A 107 30.16 -13.03 -1.24
CA THR A 107 30.63 -11.76 -1.81
C THR A 107 30.32 -11.65 -3.31
N GLY A 108 30.00 -10.44 -3.77
CA GLY A 108 29.68 -10.15 -5.17
C GLY A 108 28.18 -10.18 -5.47
N ALA A 109 27.83 -10.43 -6.73
CA ALA A 109 26.44 -10.40 -7.20
C ALA A 109 25.80 -11.80 -7.25
N PRO A 110 24.54 -11.95 -6.78
CA PRO A 110 23.79 -13.18 -7.00
C PRO A 110 23.52 -13.38 -8.49
N PRO A 111 23.31 -14.63 -8.95
CA PRO A 111 22.86 -14.88 -10.31
C PRO A 111 21.52 -14.20 -10.57
N HIS A 112 21.34 -13.67 -11.79
CA HIS A 112 20.06 -13.10 -12.19
C HIS A 112 18.95 -14.15 -12.12
N ILE A 113 17.80 -13.71 -11.63
CA ILE A 113 16.59 -14.53 -11.68
C ILE A 113 16.21 -14.81 -13.14
N LYS A 114 15.77 -16.03 -13.42
CA LYS A 114 15.40 -16.45 -14.77
C LYS A 114 14.18 -15.67 -15.27
N LYS A 115 14.21 -15.36 -16.56
CA LYS A 115 13.13 -14.68 -17.28
C LYS A 115 12.76 -15.49 -18.51
N SER A 116 11.47 -15.63 -18.75
CA SER A 116 10.95 -16.11 -20.01
C SER A 116 11.21 -15.09 -21.12
N SER A 117 11.10 -15.53 -22.38
CA SER A 117 11.22 -14.64 -23.55
C SER A 117 10.07 -13.64 -23.67
N SER A 118 8.91 -13.95 -23.09
CA SER A 118 7.72 -13.09 -23.11
C SER A 118 7.01 -13.05 -21.74
N PRO A 119 6.41 -11.90 -21.35
CA PRO A 119 5.61 -11.79 -20.14
C PRO A 119 4.38 -12.71 -20.17
N TYR A 120 4.19 -13.52 -19.13
CA TYR A 120 3.10 -14.50 -19.07
C TYR A 120 2.31 -14.47 -17.76
N LEU A 121 2.91 -14.02 -16.66
CA LEU A 121 2.20 -13.90 -15.39
C LEU A 121 1.10 -12.81 -15.48
N PRO A 122 -0.02 -12.98 -14.74
CA PRO A 122 -1.00 -11.92 -14.59
C PRO A 122 -0.36 -10.72 -13.87
N PHE A 123 -1.00 -9.56 -13.94
CA PHE A 123 -0.61 -8.42 -13.12
C PHE A 123 -1.83 -7.60 -12.73
N ASN A 124 -2.07 -7.50 -11.43
CA ASN A 124 -3.23 -6.83 -10.87
C ASN A 124 -2.94 -5.34 -10.61
N ASN A 125 -3.32 -4.51 -11.58
CA ASN A 125 -3.22 -3.04 -11.47
C ASN A 125 -4.14 -2.43 -10.40
N GLU A 126 -4.99 -3.22 -9.72
CA GLU A 126 -5.73 -2.73 -8.55
C GLU A 126 -4.88 -2.73 -7.28
N ILE A 127 -3.78 -3.49 -7.25
CA ILE A 127 -2.87 -3.63 -6.11
C ILE A 127 -1.64 -2.73 -6.29
N ALA A 128 -1.04 -2.74 -7.48
CA ALA A 128 0.12 -1.94 -7.83
C ALA A 128 -0.20 -1.14 -9.10
N LEU A 129 -0.31 0.18 -8.96
CA LEU A 129 -0.74 1.11 -10.00
C LEU A 129 0.48 1.78 -10.65
N THR A 130 0.38 2.12 -11.94
CA THR A 130 1.22 3.18 -12.52
C THR A 130 0.64 4.57 -12.21
N LYS A 131 1.39 5.61 -12.56
CA LYS A 131 0.91 7.00 -12.54
C LYS A 131 -0.33 7.17 -13.42
N GLU A 132 -0.33 6.59 -14.63
CA GLU A 132 -1.47 6.68 -15.56
C GLU A 132 -2.72 5.97 -15.00
N ASP A 133 -2.53 4.84 -14.33
CA ASP A 133 -3.62 4.14 -13.63
C ASP A 133 -4.21 5.02 -12.53
N LEU A 134 -3.37 5.70 -11.73
CA LEU A 134 -3.84 6.62 -10.68
C LEU A 134 -4.69 7.76 -11.25
N GLU A 135 -4.23 8.40 -12.32
CA GLU A 135 -4.88 9.57 -12.94
C GLU A 135 -6.23 9.22 -13.56
N SER A 136 -6.37 8.01 -14.10
CA SER A 136 -7.62 7.53 -14.70
C SER A 136 -8.63 6.97 -13.69
N LYS A 137 -8.19 6.70 -12.44
CA LYS A 137 -9.00 6.00 -11.44
C LYS A 137 -9.95 6.90 -10.68
N LYS A 138 -11.23 6.50 -10.63
CA LYS A 138 -12.24 7.12 -9.75
C LYS A 138 -12.07 6.60 -8.32
N THR A 139 -11.59 7.45 -7.41
CA THR A 139 -11.26 7.09 -6.02
C THR A 139 -12.39 7.36 -5.03
N PHE A 140 -13.63 6.95 -5.36
CA PHE A 140 -14.79 7.29 -4.50
C PHE A 140 -14.75 6.62 -3.12
N TYR A 141 -14.34 5.34 -3.06
CA TYR A 141 -14.32 4.56 -1.82
C TYR A 141 -12.94 4.54 -1.13
N GLN A 142 -11.87 4.76 -1.88
CA GLN A 142 -10.49 4.76 -1.38
C GLN A 142 -10.04 6.18 -1.03
N GLN A 143 -9.24 6.32 0.02
CA GLN A 143 -8.56 7.58 0.33
C GLN A 143 -7.19 7.62 -0.37
N LEU A 144 -6.77 8.81 -0.80
CA LEU A 144 -5.42 9.05 -1.30
C LEU A 144 -4.51 9.41 -0.13
N VAL A 145 -3.45 8.62 0.08
CA VAL A 145 -2.47 8.84 1.15
C VAL A 145 -1.11 9.13 0.52
N GLN A 146 -0.60 10.34 0.75
CA GLN A 146 0.72 10.72 0.27
C GLN A 146 1.80 10.37 1.30
N ILE A 147 2.83 9.64 0.88
CA ILE A 147 4.00 9.29 1.72
C ILE A 147 5.28 9.57 0.93
N ASN A 148 5.84 10.76 1.12
CA ASN A 148 7.13 11.14 0.52
C ASN A 148 8.33 10.76 1.41
N TYR A 149 8.10 10.64 2.72
CA TYR A 149 9.14 10.39 3.71
C TYR A 149 8.54 9.63 4.89
N LEU A 150 9.35 8.79 5.54
CA LEU A 150 9.05 8.13 6.81
C LEU A 150 10.11 8.60 7.80
N ALA A 151 9.68 9.29 8.86
CA ALA A 151 10.56 9.91 9.85
C ALA A 151 11.01 8.96 10.96
N PHE A 152 10.83 7.65 10.75
CA PHE A 152 11.06 6.60 11.73
C PHE A 152 11.56 5.35 11.01
N ASP A 153 12.26 4.49 11.75
CA ASP A 153 12.59 3.14 11.29
C ASP A 153 11.45 2.18 11.67
N ILE A 154 11.23 1.14 10.87
CA ILE A 154 10.22 0.11 11.15
C ILE A 154 10.76 -0.99 12.07
N VAL A 155 12.08 -1.01 12.29
CA VAL A 155 12.76 -1.94 13.20
C VAL A 155 13.28 -1.23 14.45
N ASP A 156 13.42 -1.98 15.53
CA ASP A 156 14.11 -1.57 16.76
C ASP A 156 15.63 -1.62 16.60
N SER A 157 16.36 -1.28 17.67
CA SER A 157 17.83 -1.31 17.68
C SER A 157 18.44 -2.71 17.53
N ASN A 158 17.65 -3.77 17.70
CA ASN A 158 18.06 -5.16 17.54
C ASN A 158 17.69 -5.71 16.15
N GLY A 159 17.03 -4.92 15.30
CA GLY A 159 16.54 -5.34 13.98
C GLY A 159 15.20 -6.07 14.02
N GLY A 160 14.53 -6.12 15.16
CA GLY A 160 13.18 -6.67 15.31
C GLY A 160 12.12 -5.69 14.81
N LEU A 161 11.03 -6.20 14.23
CA LEU A 161 9.92 -5.35 13.79
C LEU A 161 9.24 -4.67 14.99
N LEU A 162 9.03 -3.36 14.90
CA LEU A 162 8.28 -2.63 15.94
C LEU A 162 6.83 -3.14 16.05
N PRO A 163 6.23 -3.13 17.25
CA PRO A 163 4.84 -3.50 17.44
C PRO A 163 3.87 -2.71 16.55
N SER A 164 2.80 -3.34 16.09
CA SER A 164 1.83 -2.70 15.18
C SER A 164 1.20 -1.43 15.77
N SER A 165 1.00 -1.37 17.08
CA SER A 165 0.47 -0.18 17.76
C SER A 165 1.46 0.98 17.72
N GLU A 166 2.75 0.69 17.86
CA GLU A 166 3.82 1.69 17.80
C GLU A 166 3.99 2.22 16.37
N LEU A 167 4.02 1.34 15.37
CA LEU A 167 4.07 1.74 13.96
C LEU A 167 2.86 2.60 13.55
N MET A 168 1.67 2.28 14.07
CA MET A 168 0.48 3.13 13.86
C MET A 168 0.66 4.53 14.43
N ASN A 169 1.15 4.63 15.68
CA ASN A 169 1.40 5.91 16.33
C ASN A 169 2.48 6.72 15.57
N LEU A 170 3.55 6.07 15.13
CA LEU A 170 4.61 6.69 14.34
C LEU A 170 4.09 7.23 13.01
N LEU A 171 3.25 6.47 12.28
CA LEU A 171 2.61 6.95 11.06
C LEU A 171 1.75 8.20 11.30
N GLN A 172 0.92 8.20 12.35
CA GLN A 172 0.05 9.32 12.69
C GLN A 172 0.85 10.57 13.11
N ASN A 173 1.93 10.38 13.88
CA ASN A 173 2.78 11.46 14.36
C ASN A 173 3.74 11.99 13.29
N SER A 174 3.97 11.24 12.21
CA SER A 174 4.82 11.65 11.08
C SER A 174 4.15 12.62 10.10
N GLY A 175 2.94 13.11 10.40
CA GLY A 175 2.19 14.02 9.54
C GLY A 175 1.54 13.35 8.32
N ILE A 176 1.51 12.01 8.26
CA ILE A 176 0.84 11.26 7.21
C ILE A 176 -0.66 11.27 7.51
N LYS A 177 -1.45 11.85 6.61
CA LYS A 177 -2.90 12.00 6.78
C LYS A 177 -3.63 10.79 6.22
N PHE A 178 -4.26 10.00 7.09
CA PHE A 178 -5.10 8.86 6.71
C PHE A 178 -6.15 8.55 7.79
N THR A 179 -7.19 7.82 7.39
CA THR A 179 -8.21 7.24 8.28
C THR A 179 -8.02 5.72 8.31
N SER A 180 -7.79 5.13 9.48
CA SER A 180 -7.49 3.68 9.63
C SER A 180 -8.63 2.75 9.21
N SER A 181 -9.86 3.25 9.13
CA SER A 181 -11.04 2.46 8.75
C SER A 181 -11.31 2.39 7.24
N ARG A 182 -10.55 3.13 6.41
CA ARG A 182 -10.77 3.22 4.96
C ARG A 182 -9.67 2.50 4.17
N ALA A 183 -10.05 1.95 3.03
CA ALA A 183 -9.08 1.48 2.04
C ALA A 183 -8.29 2.67 1.45
N SER A 184 -7.04 2.44 1.06
CA SER A 184 -6.11 3.50 0.67
C SER A 184 -5.42 3.21 -0.65
N ILE A 185 -5.18 4.26 -1.43
CA ILE A 185 -4.16 4.27 -2.48
C ILE A 185 -3.01 5.15 -1.99
N VAL A 186 -1.82 4.57 -1.89
CA VAL A 186 -0.63 5.25 -1.37
C VAL A 186 0.27 5.67 -2.53
N PHE A 187 0.73 6.92 -2.51
CA PHE A 187 1.58 7.49 -3.57
C PHE A 187 2.69 8.39 -2.99
N GLY A 188 3.74 8.65 -3.78
CA GLY A 188 4.93 9.42 -3.39
C GLY A 188 6.19 8.59 -3.22
N LYS A 189 7.33 9.24 -2.92
CA LYS A 189 8.67 8.62 -2.87
C LYS A 189 8.79 7.37 -2.00
N LYS A 190 8.08 7.30 -0.88
CA LYS A 190 8.11 6.16 0.06
C LYS A 190 6.79 5.41 0.07
N ALA A 191 6.02 5.48 -1.02
CA ALA A 191 4.72 4.83 -1.14
C ALA A 191 4.79 3.31 -1.02
N CYS A 192 5.81 2.67 -1.59
CA CYS A 192 5.94 1.22 -1.54
C CYS A 192 6.12 0.72 -0.10
N LEU A 193 7.14 1.20 0.62
CA LEU A 193 7.35 0.85 2.01
C LEU A 193 6.20 1.32 2.91
N GLY A 194 5.79 2.59 2.78
CA GLY A 194 4.69 3.16 3.58
C GLY A 194 3.37 2.42 3.36
N GLY A 195 3.11 1.93 2.15
CA GLY A 195 1.96 1.11 1.83
C GLY A 195 2.00 -0.26 2.51
N ILE A 196 3.17 -0.91 2.58
CA ILE A 196 3.34 -2.19 3.31
C ILE A 196 3.05 -1.97 4.79
N VAL A 197 3.66 -0.94 5.39
CA VAL A 197 3.45 -0.61 6.81
C VAL A 197 1.99 -0.27 7.08
N LEU A 198 1.37 0.57 6.24
CA LEU A 198 -0.04 0.96 6.39
C LEU A 198 -0.98 -0.25 6.27
N ASN A 199 -0.74 -1.14 5.32
CA ASN A 199 -1.50 -2.38 5.17
C ASN A 199 -1.38 -3.27 6.41
N TYR A 200 -0.15 -3.42 6.93
CA TYR A 200 0.13 -4.21 8.12
C TYR A 200 -0.61 -3.68 9.35
N VAL A 201 -0.52 -2.37 9.64
CA VAL A 201 -1.07 -1.81 10.88
C VAL A 201 -2.58 -1.57 10.85
N THR A 202 -3.17 -1.37 9.66
CA THR A 202 -4.63 -1.14 9.54
C THR A 202 -5.41 -2.40 9.26
N GLY A 203 -4.78 -3.43 8.68
CA GLY A 203 -5.47 -4.60 8.13
C GLY A 203 -6.44 -4.26 7.00
N ARG A 204 -6.37 -3.06 6.41
CA ARG A 204 -7.24 -2.61 5.32
C ARG A 204 -6.60 -2.83 3.96
N SER A 205 -7.44 -2.86 2.93
CA SER A 205 -6.97 -2.89 1.54
C SER A 205 -6.13 -1.64 1.25
N VAL A 206 -4.91 -1.87 0.75
CA VAL A 206 -3.99 -0.83 0.32
C VAL A 206 -3.53 -1.18 -1.09
N ALA A 207 -3.58 -0.20 -1.96
CA ALA A 207 -2.91 -0.22 -3.24
C ALA A 207 -1.79 0.82 -3.27
N VAL A 208 -0.78 0.62 -4.10
CA VAL A 208 0.41 1.49 -4.15
C VAL A 208 0.67 1.94 -5.57
N VAL A 209 1.03 3.20 -5.73
CA VAL A 209 1.55 3.74 -6.99
C VAL A 209 3.05 3.48 -7.06
N LEU A 210 3.48 2.78 -8.12
CA LEU A 210 4.86 2.35 -8.33
C LEU A 210 5.79 3.50 -8.77
N ASP A 211 5.20 4.54 -9.36
CA ASP A 211 5.91 5.74 -9.80
C ASP A 211 6.05 6.77 -8.67
N ASP A 212 7.14 7.52 -8.70
CA ASP A 212 7.33 8.66 -7.79
C ASP A 212 6.46 9.85 -8.23
N VAL A 213 5.28 9.96 -7.62
CA VAL A 213 4.30 11.02 -7.91
C VAL A 213 4.25 12.02 -6.75
N SER A 214 4.61 13.27 -7.02
CA SER A 214 4.65 14.34 -6.00
C SER A 214 3.29 14.98 -5.73
N LYS A 215 2.35 14.92 -6.68
CA LYS A 215 0.90 15.19 -6.55
C LYS A 215 0.23 14.75 -7.85
N PRO A 216 -0.90 14.02 -7.82
CA PRO A 216 -1.73 13.90 -9.01
C PRO A 216 -2.20 15.31 -9.39
N GLU A 217 -1.98 15.71 -10.65
CA GLU A 217 -2.59 16.94 -11.18
C GLU A 217 -4.10 16.83 -10.97
N THR A 218 -4.68 17.86 -10.38
CA THR A 218 -5.99 17.87 -9.73
C THR A 218 -7.07 17.11 -10.49
N ILE A 219 -7.58 16.03 -9.89
CA ILE A 219 -8.93 15.54 -10.19
C ILE A 219 -9.88 16.67 -9.79
N ASP A 220 -10.37 17.40 -10.78
CA ASP A 220 -11.39 18.42 -10.58
C ASP A 220 -12.55 17.80 -9.80
N ARG A 221 -12.70 18.19 -8.54
CA ARG A 221 -13.96 18.01 -7.84
C ARG A 221 -15.01 18.68 -8.71
N PRO A 222 -16.11 18.01 -9.09
CA PRO A 222 -17.18 18.69 -9.79
C PRO A 222 -17.62 19.85 -8.92
N LYS A 223 -17.28 21.07 -9.35
CA LYS A 223 -17.78 22.30 -8.75
C LYS A 223 -19.29 22.19 -8.82
N SER A 224 -19.94 22.17 -7.66
CA SER A 224 -21.36 22.43 -7.55
C SER A 224 -21.67 23.68 -8.37
N ARG A 225 -22.43 23.51 -9.46
CA ARG A 225 -22.97 24.59 -10.27
C ARG A 225 -23.81 25.47 -9.35
N SER A 226 -23.23 26.56 -8.84
CA SER A 226 -23.99 27.72 -8.40
C SER A 226 -24.32 28.51 -9.67
N ASN A 227 -25.60 28.49 -10.05
CA ASN A 227 -26.13 29.36 -11.09
C ASN A 227 -25.89 30.82 -10.68
N SER A 228 -25.00 31.50 -11.41
CA SER A 228 -24.88 32.95 -11.40
C SER A 228 -25.86 33.52 -12.43
N THR A 229 -26.91 34.18 -11.96
CA THR A 229 -27.61 35.22 -12.70
C THR A 229 -27.32 36.54 -12.00
N ASP A 230 -26.66 37.43 -12.72
CA ASP A 230 -26.50 38.85 -12.38
C ASP A 230 -27.87 39.51 -12.17
N GLU A 231 -28.02 40.29 -11.09
CA GLU A 231 -28.26 41.74 -11.18
C GLU A 231 -28.41 42.42 -9.79
N ASP A 232 -27.60 43.46 -9.61
CA ASP A 232 -27.81 44.74 -8.93
C ASP A 232 -28.02 44.94 -7.39
N LYS A 233 -27.02 45.66 -6.84
CA LYS A 233 -27.06 46.85 -5.94
C LYS A 233 -27.92 46.83 -4.67
N TYR A 234 -27.27 46.99 -3.50
CA TYR A 234 -27.30 48.20 -2.65
C TYR A 234 -26.24 48.13 -1.54
N GLN A 235 -25.69 49.30 -1.18
CA GLN A 235 -24.63 49.54 -0.18
C GLN A 235 -25.11 49.54 1.28
N SER A 236 -24.12 49.62 2.19
CA SER A 236 -24.15 49.90 3.66
C SER A 236 -24.42 48.67 4.55
N GLY A 237 -23.74 48.40 5.66
CA GLY A 237 -22.73 49.11 6.46
C GLY A 237 -22.98 48.83 7.95
N ILE A 238 -21.95 48.34 8.66
CA ILE A 238 -21.71 48.41 10.13
C ILE A 238 -22.37 47.38 11.08
N SER A 239 -21.54 46.93 12.05
CA SER A 239 -21.82 46.27 13.35
C SER A 239 -22.20 44.78 13.31
N GLY A 240 -21.60 43.85 14.05
CA GLY A 240 -20.98 43.93 15.38
C GLY A 240 -21.97 43.40 16.43
N TYR A 241 -21.61 42.27 17.08
CA TYR A 241 -22.33 41.53 18.16
C TYR A 241 -23.56 40.72 17.70
N THR A 242 -23.92 39.54 18.24
CA THR A 242 -23.55 38.80 19.46
C THR A 242 -23.98 37.32 19.34
N VAL A 243 -23.35 36.44 20.10
CA VAL A 243 -23.80 35.08 20.45
C VAL A 243 -25.06 35.13 21.33
N THR A 244 -26.02 34.23 21.13
CA THR A 244 -26.94 33.75 22.20
C THR A 244 -27.27 32.27 22.02
N VAL A 245 -27.59 31.64 23.16
CA VAL A 245 -27.62 30.21 23.52
C VAL A 245 -29.07 29.70 23.55
N ASP A 246 -29.22 28.38 23.37
CA ASP A 246 -30.38 27.47 23.58
C ASP A 246 -31.71 28.03 24.12
N GLU A 247 -32.82 27.63 23.47
CA GLU A 247 -34.10 27.37 24.14
C GLU A 247 -34.68 26.02 23.71
N GLY A 248 -35.15 25.26 24.69
CA GLY A 248 -35.62 23.89 24.56
C GLY A 248 -37.13 23.74 24.33
N VAL A 249 -37.44 22.58 23.76
CA VAL A 249 -38.57 21.67 24.08
C VAL A 249 -40.02 22.10 23.77
N SER A 250 -40.63 21.22 22.97
CA SER A 250 -42.04 20.75 22.98
C SER A 250 -43.08 21.48 22.13
N LEU A 251 -43.60 20.78 21.10
CA LEU A 251 -44.95 20.19 21.15
C LEU A 251 -45.22 19.26 19.94
N ALA A 252 -45.90 18.15 20.22
CA ALA A 252 -46.20 17.07 19.29
C ALA A 252 -47.49 17.29 18.47
N SER A 253 -47.66 16.40 17.46
CA SER A 253 -48.90 15.88 16.82
C SER A 253 -48.84 16.06 15.28
N LYS A 254 -49.26 15.14 14.37
CA LYS A 254 -50.22 14.03 14.36
C LYS A 254 -49.77 12.95 13.35
N ARG A 255 -50.15 11.70 13.65
CA ARG A 255 -50.06 10.50 12.78
C ARG A 255 -50.79 10.67 11.45
N LYS A 256 -50.28 10.01 10.39
CA LYS A 256 -51.15 9.27 9.45
C LYS A 256 -50.53 7.90 9.13
N VAL A 257 -51.23 6.87 9.59
CA VAL A 257 -51.01 5.46 9.26
C VAL A 257 -51.70 5.20 7.92
N VAL A 258 -51.01 4.54 6.99
CA VAL A 258 -51.64 3.76 5.93
C VAL A 258 -50.99 2.37 5.94
N ARG A 259 -51.77 1.37 6.34
CA ARG A 259 -51.50 -0.06 6.18
C ARG A 259 -52.37 -0.57 5.04
N ASN A 260 -51.78 -1.31 4.11
CA ASN A 260 -52.18 -2.68 3.68
C ASN A 260 -51.22 -3.12 2.55
N LYS A 261 -50.47 -4.21 2.77
CA LYS A 261 -50.69 -5.57 2.23
C LYS A 261 -50.57 -5.55 0.69
N ASP A 262 -49.55 -6.18 0.11
CA ASP A 262 -49.54 -7.64 -0.03
C ASP A 262 -48.16 -8.32 0.04
N THR A 263 -48.26 -9.54 0.54
CA THR A 263 -47.31 -10.65 0.62
C THR A 263 -46.90 -11.22 -0.74
N ALA A 264 -45.62 -11.55 -0.89
CA ALA A 264 -45.17 -12.73 -1.65
C ALA A 264 -43.88 -13.30 -1.03
N LEU A 265 -44.02 -14.41 -0.32
CA LEU A 265 -42.96 -15.37 0.03
C LEU A 265 -42.78 -16.33 -1.15
N CYS A 266 -41.53 -16.68 -1.50
CA CYS A 266 -41.04 -18.06 -1.72
C CYS A 266 -39.59 -18.03 -2.24
N SER A 267 -38.63 -18.64 -1.54
CA SER A 267 -38.16 -20.04 -1.66
C SER A 267 -36.95 -20.20 -2.57
N ASN A 268 -35.76 -20.21 -1.97
CA ASN A 268 -34.73 -21.23 -2.22
C ASN A 268 -33.53 -20.98 -1.29
N CYS A 269 -33.63 -21.53 -0.07
CA CYS A 269 -32.47 -21.93 0.72
C CYS A 269 -32.42 -23.45 0.64
N LEU A 270 -31.45 -23.99 -0.10
CA LEU A 270 -31.09 -25.40 -0.03
C LEU A 270 -29.71 -25.48 0.62
N ILE A 271 -29.73 -26.07 1.81
CA ILE A 271 -28.58 -26.62 2.52
C ILE A 271 -28.30 -27.98 1.88
N MET A 272 -27.04 -28.21 1.51
CA MET A 272 -26.40 -29.52 1.55
C MET A 272 -25.01 -29.34 2.15
#